data_AF-A0A0P9EKH3-F1
#
_entry.id   AF-A0A0P9EKH3-F1
#
_cell.length_a   1.000
_cell.length_b   1.000
_cell.length_c   1.000
_cell.angle_alpha   90.00
_cell.angle_beta   90.00
_cell.angle_gamma   90.00
#
_symmetry.space_group_name_H-M   'P 1'
#
loop_
_entity.id
_entity.type
_entity.pdbx_description
1 polymer ?
#
loop_
_entity_poly.entity_id
_entity_poly.type
_entity_poly.pdbx_seq_one_letter_code
_entity_poly.pdbx_strand_id
1 'polypeptide(L)'
;MSDRLDDDALLLILDELATPSPEYAVYCASKKALRNVCLASHRLRRLAQPRLFRQIWVVKQSQAVVLQSSGVVESLGHGTRWYTVGKREYDGSLPDAVKTARVLPSVKKLLLSGPWTSRNPAHIESFTRLRHLSLVHSELGSHMVFKAPLLEQLDVHYCFVYIPAAAKWLQPVYLPALRILSVVKVGEGVMLRRFKLSSVLGPAMLAQLDVLQTDERSLDSQSPLALGTAPPVLFFDPTFHTPTIPRHSVHPMLAQVDVVAYTIHLADEIASTVSSSAALGPRVVILPHKGLALSSSPPAYQHLHDAVRRLEQACGRDVRIIWSAEQGMDLLCGGVSRVFVRYARELKAAQATSGSEA
;
A
#
# COMPACT_ATOMS: atom_id res chain seq x y z
N MET A 1 13.82 -43.71 -17.82
CA MET A 1 14.57 -42.45 -17.59
C MET A 1 13.59 -41.42 -17.06
N SER A 2 14.06 -40.47 -16.26
CA SER A 2 13.31 -39.76 -15.21
C SER A 2 12.20 -38.80 -15.70
N ASP A 3 10.94 -39.27 -15.71
CA ASP A 3 9.71 -38.44 -15.79
C ASP A 3 9.43 -37.62 -14.50
N ARG A 4 10.47 -37.31 -13.71
CA ARG A 4 10.32 -36.51 -12.50
C ARG A 4 10.62 -35.06 -12.83
N LEU A 5 9.61 -34.20 -12.67
CA LEU A 5 9.77 -32.74 -12.64
C LEU A 5 10.92 -32.36 -11.71
N ASP A 6 11.80 -31.49 -12.19
CA ASP A 6 12.97 -30.98 -11.49
C ASP A 6 12.59 -30.15 -10.25
N ASP A 7 13.43 -30.17 -9.21
CA ASP A 7 13.20 -29.40 -7.97
C ASP A 7 13.14 -27.89 -8.29
N ASP A 8 13.95 -27.37 -9.21
CA ASP A 8 13.97 -25.94 -9.54
C ASP A 8 12.66 -25.50 -10.22
N ALA A 9 12.15 -26.31 -11.15
CA ALA A 9 10.85 -26.05 -11.77
C ALA A 9 9.71 -26.08 -10.75
N LEU A 10 9.72 -27.04 -9.82
CA LEU A 10 8.75 -27.10 -8.72
C LEU A 10 8.87 -25.88 -7.81
N LEU A 11 10.08 -25.43 -7.50
CA LEU A 11 10.31 -24.26 -6.66
C LEU A 11 9.75 -22.98 -7.29
N LEU A 12 9.90 -22.80 -8.61
CA LEU A 12 9.29 -21.67 -9.33
C LEU A 12 7.76 -21.68 -9.22
N ILE A 13 7.12 -22.83 -9.42
CA ILE A 13 5.67 -22.99 -9.28
C ILE A 13 5.22 -22.67 -7.85
N LEU A 14 5.94 -23.20 -6.85
CA LEU A 14 5.63 -22.97 -5.44
C LEU A 14 5.90 -21.53 -5.02
N ASP A 15 6.88 -20.86 -5.63
CA ASP A 15 7.16 -19.47 -5.36
C ASP A 15 6.06 -18.56 -5.90
N GLU A 16 5.51 -18.86 -7.07
CA GLU A 16 4.35 -18.17 -7.63
C GLU A 16 3.10 -18.41 -6.77
N LEU A 17 2.84 -19.66 -6.37
CA LEU A 17 1.73 -20.00 -5.47
C LEU A 17 1.86 -19.33 -4.08
N ALA A 18 3.09 -19.07 -3.65
CA ALA A 18 3.40 -18.42 -2.38
C ALA A 18 3.60 -16.91 -2.51
N THR A 19 3.24 -16.32 -3.65
CA THR A 19 3.23 -14.86 -3.84
C THR A 19 2.34 -14.23 -2.76
N PRO A 20 2.88 -13.32 -1.93
CA PRO A 20 2.09 -12.69 -0.88
C PRO A 20 0.92 -11.90 -1.46
N SER A 21 -0.26 -12.05 -0.86
CA SER A 21 -1.46 -11.34 -1.27
C SER A 21 -1.98 -10.44 -0.16
N PRO A 22 -2.34 -9.16 -0.45
CA PRO A 22 -3.02 -8.30 0.50
C PRO A 22 -4.49 -8.72 0.73
N GLU A 23 -5.06 -9.58 -0.11
CA GLU A 23 -6.45 -10.04 0.02
C GLU A 23 -6.53 -11.30 0.87
N TYR A 24 -7.32 -11.26 1.95
CA TYR A 24 -7.44 -12.38 2.88
C TYR A 24 -7.97 -13.66 2.22
N ALA A 25 -8.93 -13.54 1.29
CA ALA A 25 -9.48 -14.69 0.57
C ALA A 25 -8.43 -15.39 -0.30
N VAL A 26 -7.64 -14.62 -1.06
CA VAL A 26 -6.55 -15.13 -1.90
C VAL A 26 -5.44 -15.71 -1.05
N TYR A 27 -5.10 -15.07 0.07
CA TYR A 27 -4.19 -15.62 1.08
C TYR A 27 -4.65 -16.99 1.57
N CYS A 28 -5.91 -17.12 1.99
CA CYS A 28 -6.47 -18.39 2.47
C CYS A 28 -6.44 -19.48 1.39
N ALA A 29 -6.80 -19.16 0.15
CA ALA A 29 -6.74 -20.09 -0.97
C ALA A 29 -5.30 -20.57 -1.22
N SER A 30 -4.34 -19.65 -1.25
CA SER A 30 -2.91 -19.94 -1.45
C SER A 30 -2.35 -20.80 -0.32
N LYS A 31 -2.70 -20.51 0.94
CA LYS A 31 -2.31 -21.33 2.11
C LYS A 31 -2.89 -22.74 2.05
N LYS A 32 -4.16 -22.88 1.67
CA LYS A 32 -4.80 -24.19 1.49
C LYS A 32 -4.10 -25.01 0.41
N ALA A 33 -3.80 -24.38 -0.73
CA ALA A 33 -3.09 -25.03 -1.83
C ALA A 33 -1.68 -25.49 -1.40
N LEU A 34 -0.87 -24.62 -0.78
CA LEU A 34 0.46 -24.98 -0.26
C LEU A 34 0.40 -26.07 0.81
N ARG A 35 -0.60 -26.04 1.70
CA ARG A 35 -0.81 -27.09 2.70
C ARG A 35 -1.10 -28.44 2.03
N ASN A 36 -1.96 -28.46 1.00
CA ASN A 36 -2.26 -29.68 0.26
C ASN A 36 -1.01 -30.24 -0.44
N VAL A 37 -0.18 -29.37 -1.02
CA VAL A 37 1.12 -29.76 -1.60
C VAL A 37 2.03 -30.40 -0.54
N CYS A 38 2.09 -29.84 0.67
CA CYS A 38 2.87 -30.42 1.77
C CYS A 38 2.38 -31.82 2.20
N LEU A 39 1.12 -32.17 1.95
CA LEU A 39 0.56 -33.48 2.28
C LEU A 39 0.77 -34.51 1.17
N ALA A 40 1.11 -34.08 -0.06
CA ALA A 40 1.22 -34.98 -1.20
C ALA A 40 2.47 -35.87 -1.18
N SER A 41 3.61 -35.37 -0.68
CA SER A 41 4.83 -36.18 -0.48
C SER A 41 5.84 -35.51 0.44
N HIS A 42 6.80 -36.29 0.97
CA HIS A 42 7.92 -35.74 1.75
C HIS A 42 8.78 -34.74 0.96
N ARG A 43 9.03 -35.02 -0.33
CA ARG A 43 9.79 -34.12 -1.23
C ARG A 43 9.07 -32.78 -1.34
N LEU A 44 7.78 -32.79 -1.66
CA LEU A 44 6.98 -31.57 -1.83
C LEU A 44 6.82 -30.81 -0.50
N ARG A 45 6.66 -31.52 0.63
CA ARG A 45 6.67 -30.93 1.97
C ARG A 45 7.93 -30.12 2.23
N ARG A 46 9.11 -30.70 1.99
CA ARG A 46 10.40 -30.03 2.19
C ARG A 46 10.50 -28.73 1.38
N LEU A 47 10.01 -28.73 0.14
CA LEU A 47 10.06 -27.57 -0.76
C LEU A 47 9.01 -26.49 -0.43
N ALA A 48 7.77 -26.91 -0.15
CA ALA A 48 6.62 -26.02 0.04
C ALA A 48 6.49 -25.47 1.47
N GLN A 49 6.98 -26.18 2.48
CA GLN A 49 6.82 -25.78 3.89
C GLN A 49 7.45 -24.40 4.20
N PRO A 50 8.66 -24.04 3.72
CA PRO A 50 9.18 -22.67 3.88
C PRO A 50 8.30 -21.60 3.20
N ARG A 51 7.74 -21.92 2.04
CA ARG A 51 6.82 -21.03 1.29
C ARG A 51 5.49 -20.82 2.04
N LEU A 52 5.01 -21.86 2.71
CA LEU A 52 3.83 -21.79 3.58
C LEU A 52 4.02 -20.79 4.72
N PHE A 53 5.25 -20.46 5.14
CA PHE A 53 5.51 -19.47 6.19
C PHE A 53 5.91 -18.08 5.64
N ARG A 54 6.03 -17.90 4.32
CA ARG A 54 6.48 -16.62 3.71
C ARG A 54 5.63 -15.41 4.10
N GLN A 55 4.33 -15.60 4.24
CA GLN A 55 3.37 -14.61 4.72
C GLN A 55 2.55 -15.19 5.87
N ILE A 56 2.39 -14.47 6.97
CA ILE A 56 1.54 -14.86 8.09
C ILE A 56 0.48 -13.80 8.30
N TRP A 57 -0.78 -14.23 8.36
CA TRP A 57 -1.91 -13.40 8.69
C TRP A 57 -2.54 -13.88 9.99
N VAL A 58 -2.59 -12.99 10.98
CA VAL A 58 -3.25 -13.20 12.27
C VAL A 58 -4.55 -12.41 12.30
N VAL A 59 -5.65 -13.11 12.51
CA VAL A 59 -7.01 -12.54 12.57
C VAL A 59 -7.56 -12.57 14.00
N LYS A 60 -7.08 -13.49 14.86
CA LYS A 60 -7.49 -13.63 16.27
C LYS A 60 -6.29 -13.63 17.20
N GLN A 61 -6.44 -13.16 18.43
CA GLN A 61 -5.35 -13.22 19.42
C GLN A 61 -4.92 -14.66 19.71
N SER A 62 -5.85 -15.62 19.72
CA SER A 62 -5.51 -17.04 19.91
C SER A 62 -4.52 -17.57 18.86
N GLN A 63 -4.58 -17.09 17.62
CA GLN A 63 -3.61 -17.45 16.58
C GLN A 63 -2.22 -16.86 16.87
N ALA A 64 -2.16 -15.64 17.40
CA ALA A 64 -0.91 -15.04 17.85
C ALA A 64 -0.28 -15.84 19.00
N VAL A 65 -1.09 -16.26 19.98
CA VAL A 65 -0.62 -17.10 21.11
C VAL A 65 -0.07 -18.43 20.60
N VAL A 66 -0.79 -19.11 19.70
CA VAL A 66 -0.32 -20.36 19.07
C VAL A 66 0.98 -20.15 18.29
N LEU A 67 1.12 -19.02 17.59
CA LEU A 67 2.35 -18.72 16.86
C LEU A 67 3.53 -18.51 17.82
N GLN A 68 3.33 -17.80 18.93
CA GLN A 68 4.37 -17.57 19.93
C GLN A 68 4.82 -18.85 20.64
N SER A 69 3.92 -19.82 20.85
CA SER A 69 4.24 -21.08 21.53
C SER A 69 4.65 -22.21 20.59
N SER A 70 4.60 -22.01 19.27
CA SER A 70 4.89 -23.06 18.30
C SER A 70 6.39 -23.20 18.07
N GLY A 71 6.96 -24.38 18.40
CA GLY A 71 8.35 -24.73 18.04
C GLY A 71 8.63 -24.73 16.53
N VAL A 72 7.59 -24.74 15.69
CA VAL A 72 7.74 -24.61 14.23
C VAL A 72 8.28 -23.22 13.85
N VAL A 73 7.98 -22.19 14.65
CA VAL A 73 8.43 -20.82 14.38
C VAL A 73 9.95 -20.68 14.56
N GLU A 74 10.57 -21.45 15.45
CA GLU A 74 12.03 -21.46 15.59
C GLU A 74 12.73 -21.90 14.29
N SER A 75 12.14 -22.86 13.58
CA SER A 75 12.72 -23.38 12.33
C SER A 75 12.28 -22.60 11.08
N LEU A 76 11.02 -22.15 11.01
CA LEU A 76 10.44 -21.56 9.80
C LEU A 76 10.19 -20.05 9.89
N GLY A 77 10.24 -19.48 11.09
CA GLY A 77 10.00 -18.05 11.33
C GLY A 77 10.92 -17.15 10.52
N HIS A 78 12.17 -17.58 10.31
CA HIS A 78 13.15 -16.90 9.45
C HIS A 78 12.73 -16.77 7.98
N GLY A 79 11.81 -17.61 7.51
CA GLY A 79 11.24 -17.56 6.16
C GLY A 79 10.13 -16.51 6.01
N THR A 80 9.58 -16.01 7.12
CA THR A 80 8.47 -15.06 7.11
C THR A 80 8.95 -13.68 6.70
N ARG A 81 8.38 -13.15 5.60
CA ARG A 81 8.70 -11.82 5.07
C ARG A 81 7.57 -10.83 5.29
N TRP A 82 6.34 -11.31 5.35
CA TRP A 82 5.12 -10.51 5.49
C TRP A 82 4.37 -10.96 6.73
N TYR A 83 4.06 -10.02 7.61
CA TYR A 83 3.23 -10.27 8.78
C TYR A 83 2.08 -9.26 8.83
N THR A 84 0.86 -9.77 8.93
CA THR A 84 -0.37 -8.99 8.89
C THR A 84 -1.23 -9.32 10.10
N VAL A 85 -1.73 -8.28 10.77
CA VAL A 85 -2.77 -8.39 11.80
C VAL A 85 -4.01 -7.66 11.33
N GLY A 86 -5.12 -8.39 11.21
CA GLY A 86 -6.37 -7.88 10.64
C GLY A 86 -7.39 -7.43 11.69
N LYS A 87 -8.15 -6.38 11.35
CA LYS A 87 -9.13 -5.72 12.23
C LYS A 87 -10.34 -6.56 12.66
N ARG A 88 -10.79 -7.51 11.85
CA ARG A 88 -12.17 -8.06 11.98
C ARG A 88 -12.43 -8.81 13.28
N GLU A 89 -11.45 -9.55 13.80
CA GLU A 89 -11.68 -10.45 14.94
C GLU A 89 -10.50 -10.46 15.93
N TYR A 90 -9.56 -9.52 15.80
CA TYR A 90 -8.40 -9.46 16.67
C TYR A 90 -8.72 -8.57 17.87
N ASP A 91 -8.70 -9.19 19.04
CA ASP A 91 -9.08 -8.66 20.35
C ASP A 91 -7.88 -8.33 21.25
N GLY A 92 -6.66 -8.69 20.84
CA GLY A 92 -5.44 -8.34 21.57
C GLY A 92 -5.05 -6.86 21.44
N SER A 93 -3.96 -6.47 22.08
CA SER A 93 -3.41 -5.11 22.00
C SER A 93 -2.35 -4.97 20.88
N LEU A 94 -1.99 -3.73 20.51
CA LEU A 94 -0.88 -3.48 19.57
C LEU A 94 0.46 -4.05 20.09
N PRO A 95 0.83 -3.88 21.38
CA PRO A 95 1.97 -4.57 21.95
C PRO A 95 1.94 -6.08 21.75
N ASP A 96 0.78 -6.74 21.84
CA ASP A 96 0.67 -8.20 21.62
C ASP A 96 0.90 -8.57 20.15
N ALA A 97 0.32 -7.79 19.23
CA ALA A 97 0.52 -7.96 17.80
C ALA A 97 2.01 -7.82 17.43
N VAL A 98 2.69 -6.83 18.01
CA VAL A 98 4.12 -6.59 17.80
C VAL A 98 4.97 -7.66 18.48
N LYS A 99 4.64 -8.07 19.71
CA LYS A 99 5.32 -9.16 20.44
C LYS A 99 5.29 -10.45 19.62
N THR A 100 4.17 -10.74 18.97
CA THR A 100 4.04 -11.88 18.07
C THR A 100 4.94 -11.75 16.84
N ALA A 101 5.02 -10.56 16.23
CA ALA A 101 5.92 -10.36 15.11
C ALA A 101 7.40 -10.55 15.48
N ARG A 102 7.81 -10.36 16.74
CA ARG A 102 9.21 -10.53 17.18
C ARG A 102 9.71 -11.97 17.06
N VAL A 103 8.83 -12.97 17.10
CA VAL A 103 9.23 -14.37 16.85
C VAL A 103 9.47 -14.65 15.35
N LEU A 104 9.28 -13.64 14.49
CA LEU A 104 9.46 -13.70 13.04
C LEU A 104 10.60 -12.73 12.63
N PRO A 105 11.88 -13.10 12.82
CA PRO A 105 13.01 -12.17 12.74
C PRO A 105 13.30 -11.61 11.34
N SER A 106 12.70 -12.18 10.29
CA SER A 106 12.92 -11.76 8.89
C SER A 106 11.79 -10.92 8.30
N VAL A 107 10.84 -10.45 9.12
CA VAL A 107 9.73 -9.61 8.66
C VAL A 107 10.28 -8.34 8.00
N LYS A 108 9.91 -8.16 6.73
CA LYS A 108 10.23 -6.97 5.93
C LYS A 108 9.01 -6.07 5.76
N LYS A 109 7.80 -6.65 5.79
CA LYS A 109 6.53 -5.94 5.70
C LYS A 109 5.64 -6.27 6.89
N LEU A 110 5.25 -5.23 7.62
CA LEU A 110 4.41 -5.29 8.81
C LEU A 110 3.13 -4.48 8.55
N LEU A 111 1.97 -5.15 8.52
CA LEU A 111 0.67 -4.50 8.37
C LEU A 111 -0.15 -4.70 9.65
N LEU A 112 -0.50 -3.61 10.31
CA LEU A 112 -1.22 -3.62 11.57
C LEU A 112 -2.52 -2.85 11.38
N SER A 113 -3.64 -3.58 11.33
CA SER A 113 -4.98 -3.02 11.15
C SER A 113 -5.84 -3.34 12.35
N GLY A 114 -6.32 -2.30 13.03
CA GLY A 114 -7.12 -2.44 14.24
C GLY A 114 -7.23 -1.12 15.00
N PRO A 115 -8.26 -0.95 15.86
CA PRO A 115 -8.46 0.23 16.71
C PRO A 115 -7.42 0.26 17.85
N TRP A 116 -6.15 0.32 17.48
CA TRP A 116 -5.06 0.22 18.43
C TRP A 116 -4.92 1.52 19.21
N THR A 117 -5.06 1.46 20.53
CA THR A 117 -4.58 2.52 21.41
C THR A 117 -3.18 2.14 21.87
N SER A 118 -2.15 2.85 21.40
CA SER A 118 -0.79 2.62 21.88
C SER A 118 -0.16 3.91 22.37
N ARG A 119 0.26 3.88 23.63
CA ARG A 119 1.08 4.92 24.23
C ARG A 119 2.56 4.77 23.91
N ASN A 120 3.00 3.58 23.45
CA ASN A 120 4.41 3.31 23.23
C ASN A 120 4.66 2.37 22.01
N PRO A 121 5.02 2.92 20.85
CA PRO A 121 5.40 2.16 19.67
C PRO A 121 6.89 1.75 19.64
N ALA A 122 7.67 1.95 20.72
CA ALA A 122 9.07 1.53 20.79
C ALA A 122 9.27 0.04 20.49
N HIS A 123 8.20 -0.75 20.51
CA HIS A 123 8.24 -2.14 20.11
C HIS A 123 8.56 -2.35 18.62
N ILE A 124 8.29 -1.37 17.74
CA ILE A 124 8.57 -1.47 16.29
C ILE A 124 10.09 -1.37 16.01
N GLU A 125 10.85 -0.70 16.86
CA GLU A 125 12.31 -0.54 16.68
C GLU A 125 13.06 -1.87 16.70
N SER A 126 12.45 -2.92 17.28
CA SER A 126 13.02 -4.27 17.29
C SER A 126 13.08 -4.94 15.90
N PHE A 127 12.38 -4.42 14.89
CA PHE A 127 12.41 -4.99 13.54
C PHE A 127 13.52 -4.38 12.69
N THR A 128 14.73 -4.91 12.86
CA THR A 128 15.94 -4.42 12.17
C THR A 128 15.90 -4.59 10.64
N ARG A 129 14.99 -5.42 10.10
CA ARG A 129 14.82 -5.69 8.67
C ARG A 129 13.57 -5.08 8.06
N LEU A 130 12.83 -4.30 8.84
CA LEU A 130 11.56 -3.71 8.41
C LEU A 130 11.80 -2.68 7.31
N ARG A 131 11.16 -2.91 6.15
CA ARG A 131 11.20 -2.01 4.99
C ARG A 131 9.85 -1.37 4.72
N HIS A 132 8.77 -2.01 5.13
CA HIS A 132 7.42 -1.50 4.94
C HIS A 132 6.61 -1.66 6.23
N LEU A 133 6.13 -0.53 6.75
CA LEU A 133 5.18 -0.48 7.86
C LEU A 133 3.86 0.13 7.37
N SER A 134 2.76 -0.53 7.69
CA SER A 134 1.41 -0.01 7.46
C SER A 134 0.62 -0.05 8.75
N LEU A 135 0.12 1.12 9.16
CA LEU A 135 -0.70 1.34 10.33
C LEU A 135 -2.07 1.77 9.87
N VAL A 136 -3.09 1.00 10.23
CA VAL A 136 -4.47 1.23 9.79
C VAL A 136 -5.38 1.27 11.00
N HIS A 137 -6.23 2.28 11.08
CA HIS A 137 -7.19 2.48 12.18
C HIS A 137 -6.56 2.68 13.57
N SER A 138 -5.32 3.16 13.65
CA SER A 138 -4.56 3.26 14.90
C SER A 138 -4.64 4.65 15.54
N GLU A 139 -4.58 4.71 16.87
CA GLU A 139 -4.32 5.94 17.62
C GLU A 139 -2.83 5.99 18.02
N LEU A 140 -2.13 6.97 17.45
CA LEU A 140 -0.70 7.22 17.64
C LEU A 140 -0.51 8.37 18.63
N GLY A 141 -0.21 8.00 19.88
CA GLY A 141 -0.14 8.93 21.01
C GLY A 141 1.01 9.94 20.95
N SER A 142 0.97 10.91 21.86
CA SER A 142 1.91 12.05 21.94
C SER A 142 3.37 11.69 22.21
N HIS A 143 3.62 10.51 22.78
CA HIS A 143 4.96 10.01 23.09
C HIS A 143 5.54 9.11 21.99
N MET A 144 4.84 8.97 20.86
CA MET A 144 5.31 8.17 19.75
C MET A 144 6.57 8.79 19.15
N VAL A 145 7.68 8.08 19.33
CA VAL A 145 8.91 8.23 18.56
C VAL A 145 9.39 6.83 18.26
N PHE A 146 9.64 6.52 16.99
CA PHE A 146 10.27 5.25 16.63
C PHE A 146 11.34 5.48 15.58
N LYS A 147 12.43 4.75 15.71
CA LYS A 147 13.53 4.69 14.74
C LYS A 147 13.37 3.44 13.88
N ALA A 148 13.40 3.63 12.57
CA ALA A 148 13.36 2.52 11.62
C ALA A 148 14.31 2.83 10.44
N PRO A 149 15.63 2.58 10.62
CA PRO A 149 16.64 3.04 9.68
C PRO A 149 16.55 2.42 8.29
N LEU A 150 15.94 1.23 8.16
CA LEU A 150 15.74 0.54 6.88
C LEU A 150 14.32 0.71 6.31
N LEU A 151 13.46 1.50 6.96
CA LEU A 151 12.08 1.68 6.52
C LEU A 151 12.04 2.48 5.21
N GLU A 152 11.64 1.83 4.12
CA GLU A 152 11.53 2.41 2.79
C GLU A 152 10.12 2.97 2.53
N GLN A 153 9.09 2.36 3.12
CA GLN A 153 7.69 2.73 2.97
C GLN A 153 6.96 2.79 4.32
N LEU A 154 6.22 3.87 4.53
CA LEU A 154 5.32 4.05 5.65
C LEU A 154 3.92 4.43 5.17
N ASP A 155 2.93 3.64 5.56
CA ASP A 155 1.52 3.92 5.33
C ASP A 155 0.83 4.18 6.68
N VAL A 156 0.20 5.36 6.82
CA VAL A 156 -0.64 5.73 7.97
C VAL A 156 -2.05 6.05 7.48
N HIS A 157 -3.00 5.17 7.77
CA HIS A 157 -4.32 5.15 7.14
C HIS A 157 -5.43 5.11 8.18
N TYR A 158 -6.41 6.02 8.09
CA TYR A 158 -7.53 6.09 9.04
C TYR A 158 -7.06 6.20 10.51
N CYS A 159 -5.92 6.83 10.75
CA CYS A 159 -5.32 6.93 12.07
C CYS A 159 -5.60 8.27 12.74
N PHE A 160 -5.54 8.28 14.07
CA PHE A 160 -5.45 9.49 14.87
C PHE A 160 -4.01 9.71 15.28
N VAL A 161 -3.44 10.87 14.97
CA VAL A 161 -2.02 11.15 15.22
C VAL A 161 -1.87 12.52 15.88
N TYR A 162 -1.11 12.56 16.97
CA TYR A 162 -0.70 13.83 17.58
C TYR A 162 0.31 14.54 16.68
N ILE A 163 -0.04 15.74 16.20
CA ILE A 163 0.73 16.45 15.16
C ILE A 163 2.18 16.75 15.61
N PRO A 164 2.43 17.26 16.83
CA PRO A 164 3.80 17.50 17.29
C PRO A 164 4.64 16.22 17.39
N ALA A 165 4.02 15.07 17.72
CA ALA A 165 4.73 13.79 17.68
C ALA A 165 5.07 13.43 16.23
N ALA A 166 4.10 13.50 15.30
CA ALA A 166 4.32 13.27 13.88
C ALA A 166 5.49 14.08 13.32
N ALA A 167 5.50 15.39 13.59
CA ALA A 167 6.56 16.29 13.14
C ALA A 167 7.94 15.90 13.68
N LYS A 168 8.01 15.25 14.85
CA LYS A 168 9.26 14.78 15.45
C LYS A 168 9.78 13.50 14.79
N TRP A 169 8.93 12.49 14.61
CA TRP A 169 9.38 11.18 14.10
C TRP A 169 9.39 11.09 12.56
N LEU A 170 8.65 11.95 11.85
CA LEU A 170 8.76 12.13 10.39
C LEU A 170 9.94 13.03 10.00
N GLN A 171 11.11 12.74 10.56
CA GLN A 171 12.36 13.42 10.23
C GLN A 171 13.38 12.41 9.67
N PRO A 172 14.25 12.83 8.72
CA PRO A 172 15.25 11.95 8.13
C PRO A 172 16.13 11.22 9.15
N VAL A 173 16.41 11.83 10.30
CA VAL A 173 17.23 11.21 11.36
C VAL A 173 16.59 9.95 11.98
N TYR A 174 15.25 9.86 11.99
CA TYR A 174 14.53 8.67 12.51
C TYR A 174 14.21 7.67 11.40
N LEU A 175 14.01 8.16 10.17
CA LEU A 175 13.56 7.41 9.01
C LEU A 175 14.43 7.70 7.77
N PRO A 176 15.75 7.44 7.81
CA PRO A 176 16.69 7.88 6.77
C PRO A 176 16.51 7.16 5.42
N ALA A 177 15.92 5.97 5.40
CA ALA A 177 15.65 5.21 4.18
C ALA A 177 14.26 5.48 3.58
N LEU A 178 13.43 6.32 4.20
CA LEU A 178 12.03 6.49 3.80
C LEU A 178 11.93 7.16 2.43
N ARG A 179 11.29 6.48 1.48
CA ARG A 179 11.05 6.97 0.11
C ARG A 179 9.58 7.14 -0.20
N ILE A 180 8.71 6.34 0.42
CA ILE A 180 7.28 6.38 0.15
C ILE A 180 6.56 6.66 1.47
N LEU A 181 5.80 7.75 1.49
CA LEU A 181 4.94 8.10 2.61
C LEU A 181 3.49 8.18 2.12
N SER A 182 2.61 7.39 2.73
CA SER A 182 1.18 7.42 2.46
C SER A 182 0.43 7.84 3.73
N VAL A 183 -0.26 8.98 3.69
CA VAL A 183 -1.02 9.54 4.81
C VAL A 183 -2.43 9.84 4.34
N VAL A 184 -3.36 8.94 4.63
CA VAL A 184 -4.73 8.98 4.11
C VAL A 184 -5.73 8.91 5.27
N LYS A 185 -6.69 9.84 5.28
CA LYS A 185 -7.75 9.98 6.28
C LYS A 185 -7.21 10.03 7.70
N VAL A 186 -6.15 10.80 7.89
CA VAL A 186 -5.50 11.02 9.19
C VAL A 186 -6.03 12.29 9.85
N GLY A 187 -6.25 12.24 11.16
CA GLY A 187 -6.71 13.40 11.95
C GLY A 187 -6.05 13.46 13.31
N GLU A 188 -6.28 14.55 14.05
CA GLU A 188 -5.83 14.69 15.43
C GLU A 188 -7.02 14.79 16.41
N GLY A 189 -7.01 13.90 17.41
CA GLY A 189 -7.99 13.85 18.50
C GLY A 189 -9.41 13.49 18.09
N VAL A 190 -10.32 13.50 19.07
CA VAL A 190 -11.76 13.21 18.88
C VAL A 190 -12.45 14.31 18.06
N MET A 191 -11.88 15.52 18.07
CA MET A 191 -12.39 16.70 17.37
C MET A 191 -12.05 16.73 15.87
N LEU A 192 -11.39 15.68 15.35
CA LEU A 192 -11.00 15.57 13.93
C LEU A 192 -10.29 16.82 13.42
N ARG A 193 -9.36 17.39 14.20
CA ARG A 193 -8.51 18.46 13.69
C ARG A 193 -7.82 17.94 12.43
N ARG A 194 -7.88 18.73 11.36
CA ARG A 194 -7.30 18.35 10.07
C ARG A 194 -5.80 18.17 10.25
N PHE A 195 -5.30 16.97 9.93
CA PHE A 195 -3.88 16.69 9.91
C PHE A 195 -3.26 17.37 8.69
N LYS A 196 -2.61 18.52 8.87
CA LYS A 196 -1.98 19.22 7.76
C LYS A 196 -0.58 18.67 7.49
N LEU A 197 -0.35 18.10 6.32
CA LEU A 197 0.97 17.55 5.97
C LEU A 197 2.07 18.62 5.96
N SER A 198 1.73 19.84 5.55
CA SER A 198 2.67 20.97 5.53
C SER A 198 3.18 21.40 6.90
N SER A 199 2.45 21.10 7.99
CA SER A 199 2.93 21.37 9.36
C SER A 199 3.79 20.25 9.94
N VAL A 200 3.89 19.11 9.25
CA VAL A 200 4.56 17.90 9.74
C VAL A 200 5.83 17.61 8.93
N LEU A 201 5.77 17.77 7.61
CA LEU A 201 6.88 17.48 6.72
C LEU A 201 7.77 18.70 6.52
N GLY A 202 8.98 18.64 7.07
CA GLY A 202 10.02 19.64 6.81
C GLY A 202 10.67 19.47 5.44
N PRO A 203 11.41 20.48 4.94
CA PRO A 203 12.06 20.45 3.62
C PRO A 203 12.99 19.25 3.42
N ALA A 204 13.74 18.85 4.45
CA ALA A 204 14.66 17.72 4.38
C ALA A 204 13.93 16.39 4.16
N MET A 205 12.76 16.19 4.80
CA MET A 205 11.95 15.01 4.57
C MET A 205 11.36 15.02 3.16
N LEU A 206 10.84 16.16 2.69
CA LEU A 206 10.29 16.29 1.34
C LEU A 206 11.33 15.95 0.25
N ALA A 207 12.57 16.44 0.39
CA ALA A 207 13.66 16.12 -0.54
C ALA A 207 14.02 14.61 -0.56
N GLN A 208 13.88 13.93 0.58
CA GLN A 208 14.17 12.50 0.71
C GLN A 208 13.15 11.62 0.00
N LEU A 209 11.87 12.01 0.03
CA LEU A 209 10.76 11.23 -0.51
C LEU A 209 10.82 11.11 -2.04
N ASP A 210 10.46 9.93 -2.53
CA ASP A 210 10.20 9.65 -3.95
C ASP A 210 8.70 9.83 -4.25
N VAL A 211 7.82 9.49 -3.30
CA VAL A 211 6.36 9.62 -3.44
C VAL A 211 5.74 10.04 -2.12
N LEU A 212 4.82 11.00 -2.19
CA LEU A 212 3.88 11.31 -1.11
C LEU A 212 2.47 10.98 -1.59
N GLN A 213 1.74 10.13 -0.88
CA GLN A 213 0.33 9.87 -1.15
C GLN A 213 -0.53 10.43 -0.04
N THR A 214 -1.62 11.11 -0.39
CA THR A 214 -2.50 11.73 0.59
C THR A 214 -3.92 11.97 0.09
N ASP A 215 -4.76 12.63 0.89
CA ASP A 215 -6.10 13.07 0.52
C ASP A 215 -6.24 14.61 0.65
N GLU A 216 -7.33 15.16 0.10
CA GLU A 216 -7.60 16.61 0.15
C GLU A 216 -7.85 17.15 1.56
N ARG A 217 -8.12 16.26 2.54
CA ARG A 217 -8.27 16.70 3.93
C ARG A 217 -6.93 17.05 4.55
N SER A 218 -5.87 16.40 4.08
CA SER A 218 -4.53 16.49 4.64
C SER A 218 -3.62 17.47 3.90
N LEU A 219 -3.88 17.68 2.60
CA LEU A 219 -3.20 18.66 1.76
C LEU A 219 -4.16 19.24 0.73
N ASP A 220 -4.16 20.56 0.56
CA ASP A 220 -4.91 21.22 -0.51
C ASP A 220 -4.32 20.84 -1.88
N SER A 221 -5.16 20.35 -2.80
CA SER A 221 -4.77 19.88 -4.13
C SER A 221 -4.23 21.00 -5.03
N GLN A 222 -4.51 22.27 -4.69
CA GLN A 222 -3.99 23.45 -5.40
C GLN A 222 -2.76 24.07 -4.71
N SER A 223 -2.31 23.51 -3.59
CA SER A 223 -1.11 24.02 -2.91
C SER A 223 0.16 23.84 -3.74
N PRO A 224 1.20 24.67 -3.54
CA PRO A 224 2.48 24.52 -4.26
C PRO A 224 3.10 23.13 -4.11
N LEU A 225 2.93 22.47 -2.95
CA LEU A 225 3.41 21.11 -2.73
C LEU A 225 2.62 20.08 -3.56
N ALA A 226 1.29 20.21 -3.61
CA ALA A 226 0.43 19.32 -4.37
C ALA A 226 0.64 19.42 -5.89
N LEU A 227 0.89 20.64 -6.37
CA LEU A 227 1.24 20.92 -7.76
C LEU A 227 2.70 20.61 -8.07
N GLY A 228 3.52 20.34 -7.05
CA GLY A 228 4.92 20.00 -7.18
C GLY A 228 5.17 18.64 -7.81
N THR A 229 6.44 18.39 -8.10
CA THR A 229 6.96 17.20 -8.78
C THR A 229 8.12 16.55 -8.05
N ALA A 230 8.56 17.14 -6.93
CA ALA A 230 9.60 16.63 -6.06
C ALA A 230 9.24 16.89 -4.57
N PRO A 231 8.63 15.90 -3.88
CA PRO A 231 8.14 14.63 -4.41
C PRO A 231 6.82 14.82 -5.19
N PRO A 232 6.51 13.97 -6.19
CA PRO A 232 5.17 13.88 -6.74
C PRO A 232 4.16 13.52 -5.64
N VAL A 233 3.08 14.28 -5.56
CA VAL A 233 1.98 14.03 -4.63
C VAL A 233 0.85 13.30 -5.33
N LEU A 234 0.53 12.09 -4.86
CA LEU A 234 -0.56 11.25 -5.35
C LEU A 234 -1.80 11.40 -4.46
N PHE A 235 -2.86 11.99 -4.99
CA PHE A 235 -4.13 12.14 -4.30
C PHE A 235 -4.97 10.88 -4.39
N PHE A 236 -5.29 10.30 -3.23
CA PHE A 236 -6.20 9.17 -3.09
C PHE A 236 -7.62 9.69 -2.89
N ASP A 237 -8.47 9.45 -3.89
CA ASP A 237 -9.88 9.82 -3.85
C ASP A 237 -10.74 8.63 -4.31
N PRO A 238 -11.18 7.76 -3.38
CA PRO A 238 -11.94 6.56 -3.71
C PRO A 238 -13.40 6.86 -4.07
N THR A 239 -13.89 8.07 -3.78
CA THR A 239 -15.32 8.43 -3.89
C THR A 239 -15.56 9.65 -4.78
N PHE A 240 -14.52 10.17 -5.44
CA PHE A 240 -14.58 11.27 -6.39
C PHE A 240 -15.32 12.50 -5.83
N HIS A 241 -14.93 12.94 -4.63
CA HIS A 241 -15.57 14.10 -3.98
C HIS A 241 -14.99 15.44 -4.42
N THR A 242 -13.98 15.41 -5.30
CA THR A 242 -13.19 16.57 -5.66
C THR A 242 -13.73 17.17 -6.96
N PRO A 243 -14.07 18.48 -6.98
CA PRO A 243 -14.62 19.12 -8.19
C PRO A 243 -13.57 19.30 -9.29
N THR A 244 -12.30 19.06 -8.99
CA THR A 244 -11.18 19.17 -9.92
C THR A 244 -10.25 17.99 -9.75
N ILE A 245 -9.73 17.45 -10.86
CA ILE A 245 -8.73 16.39 -10.82
C ILE A 245 -7.37 16.98 -10.39
N PRO A 246 -6.79 16.53 -9.26
CA PRO A 246 -5.46 16.92 -8.83
C PRO A 246 -4.38 16.56 -9.86
N ARG A 247 -3.18 17.14 -9.73
CA ARG A 247 -2.07 16.88 -10.65
C ARG A 247 -1.74 15.39 -10.79
N HIS A 248 -1.69 14.64 -9.69
CA HIS A 248 -1.62 13.18 -9.73
C HIS A 248 -2.75 12.61 -8.86
N SER A 249 -3.61 11.78 -9.42
CA SER A 249 -4.70 11.13 -8.68
C SER A 249 -4.69 9.62 -8.84
N VAL A 250 -5.18 8.91 -7.82
CA VAL A 250 -5.42 7.47 -7.84
C VAL A 250 -6.85 7.18 -7.42
N HIS A 251 -7.51 6.37 -8.22
CA HIS A 251 -8.89 5.94 -8.00
C HIS A 251 -8.91 4.40 -7.95
N PRO A 252 -8.69 3.82 -6.76
CA PRO A 252 -8.60 2.38 -6.62
C PRO A 252 -9.99 1.74 -6.64
N MET A 253 -10.06 0.54 -7.19
CA MET A 253 -11.28 -0.26 -7.14
C MET A 253 -11.57 -0.66 -5.69
N LEU A 254 -12.83 -0.50 -5.27
CA LEU A 254 -13.29 -0.94 -3.95
C LEU A 254 -13.76 -2.39 -4.01
N ALA A 255 -13.31 -3.21 -3.05
CA ALA A 255 -13.50 -4.67 -3.03
C ALA A 255 -14.97 -5.17 -3.07
N GLN A 256 -15.94 -4.27 -2.87
CA GLN A 256 -17.37 -4.57 -2.75
C GLN A 256 -18.20 -3.96 -3.88
N VAL A 257 -17.57 -3.35 -4.88
CA VAL A 257 -18.29 -2.66 -5.96
C VAL A 257 -18.20 -3.48 -7.24
N ASP A 258 -19.30 -3.51 -7.99
CA ASP A 258 -19.33 -4.04 -9.35
C ASP A 258 -18.27 -3.31 -10.19
N VAL A 259 -17.28 -4.06 -10.65
CA VAL A 259 -16.13 -3.54 -11.41
C VAL A 259 -16.58 -2.79 -12.66
N VAL A 260 -17.60 -3.30 -13.35
CA VAL A 260 -18.08 -2.72 -14.60
C VAL A 260 -18.77 -1.39 -14.31
N ALA A 261 -19.74 -1.38 -13.40
CA ALA A 261 -20.47 -0.18 -13.03
C ALA A 261 -19.54 0.90 -12.44
N TYR A 262 -18.60 0.49 -11.56
CA TYR A 262 -17.60 1.38 -10.98
C TYR A 262 -16.72 2.02 -12.04
N THR A 263 -16.18 1.22 -12.96
CA THR A 263 -15.26 1.73 -13.99
C THR A 263 -15.98 2.65 -14.96
N ILE A 264 -17.23 2.34 -15.35
CA ILE A 264 -18.05 3.23 -16.19
C ILE A 264 -18.25 4.58 -15.50
N HIS A 265 -18.73 4.56 -14.25
CA HIS A 265 -18.97 5.78 -13.48
C HIS A 265 -17.70 6.62 -13.35
N LEU A 266 -16.58 5.99 -12.96
CA LEU A 266 -15.30 6.65 -12.81
C LEU A 266 -14.79 7.25 -14.13
N ALA A 267 -14.91 6.52 -15.24
CA ALA A 267 -14.50 7.00 -16.55
C ALA A 267 -15.32 8.21 -17.02
N ASP A 268 -16.65 8.17 -16.84
CA ASP A 268 -17.54 9.27 -17.22
C ASP A 268 -17.32 10.51 -16.33
N GLU A 269 -17.12 10.34 -15.01
CA GLU A 269 -16.82 11.44 -14.07
C GLU A 269 -15.49 12.13 -14.39
N ILE A 270 -14.43 11.34 -14.65
CA ILE A 270 -13.14 11.91 -15.04
C ILE A 270 -13.26 12.64 -16.37
N ALA A 271 -13.91 12.04 -17.37
CA ALA A 271 -14.10 12.67 -18.68
C ALA A 271 -14.84 14.01 -18.57
N SER A 272 -15.91 14.05 -17.78
CA SER A 272 -16.69 15.27 -17.48
C SER A 272 -15.84 16.33 -16.78
N THR A 273 -15.07 15.93 -15.77
CA THR A 273 -14.21 16.85 -14.99
C THR A 273 -13.05 17.40 -15.82
N VAL A 274 -12.44 16.59 -16.69
CA VAL A 274 -11.39 17.07 -17.61
C VAL A 274 -11.96 18.07 -18.60
N SER A 275 -13.13 17.79 -19.16
CA SER A 275 -13.77 18.64 -20.18
C SER A 275 -14.23 20.00 -19.62
N SER A 276 -14.58 20.06 -18.34
CA SER A 276 -15.07 21.27 -17.67
C SER A 276 -13.97 22.10 -16.99
N SER A 277 -12.79 21.52 -16.76
CA SER A 277 -11.71 22.16 -16.03
C SER A 277 -10.72 22.89 -16.96
N ALA A 278 -10.57 24.19 -16.77
CA ALA A 278 -9.44 24.94 -17.32
C ALA A 278 -8.15 24.52 -16.57
N ALA A 279 -7.51 23.46 -17.04
CA ALA A 279 -6.40 22.82 -16.33
C ALA A 279 -5.13 23.68 -16.32
N LEU A 280 -4.54 23.89 -15.13
CA LEU A 280 -3.23 24.54 -14.94
C LEU A 280 -2.06 23.55 -15.12
N GLY A 281 -2.05 22.78 -16.21
CA GLY A 281 -0.91 21.94 -16.61
C GLY A 281 -1.14 20.41 -16.62
N PRO A 282 -0.05 19.62 -16.83
CA PRO A 282 -0.13 18.17 -17.06
C PRO A 282 -0.61 17.38 -15.84
N ARG A 283 -1.55 16.45 -16.07
CA ARG A 283 -2.15 15.59 -15.04
C ARG A 283 -1.85 14.11 -15.27
N VAL A 284 -1.85 13.33 -14.20
CA VAL A 284 -1.71 11.88 -14.24
C VAL A 284 -2.82 11.23 -13.42
N VAL A 285 -3.59 10.35 -14.03
CA VAL A 285 -4.69 9.63 -13.39
C VAL A 285 -4.38 8.15 -13.38
N ILE A 286 -4.32 7.54 -12.20
CA ILE A 286 -4.09 6.11 -12.03
C ILE A 286 -5.42 5.39 -11.87
N LEU A 287 -5.68 4.45 -12.78
CA LEU A 287 -6.91 3.68 -12.83
C LEU A 287 -6.67 2.16 -12.69
N PRO A 288 -7.66 1.39 -12.23
CA PRO A 288 -7.51 -0.05 -12.08
C PRO A 288 -7.47 -0.76 -13.42
N HIS A 289 -6.46 -1.60 -13.65
CA HIS A 289 -6.29 -2.34 -14.91
C HIS A 289 -7.43 -3.34 -15.17
N LYS A 290 -8.13 -3.81 -14.14
CA LYS A 290 -9.21 -4.79 -14.27
C LYS A 290 -10.34 -4.27 -15.17
N GLY A 291 -10.67 -2.98 -15.07
CA GLY A 291 -11.65 -2.33 -15.94
C GLY A 291 -11.24 -2.34 -17.42
N LEU A 292 -9.97 -2.03 -17.70
CA LEU A 292 -9.41 -2.07 -19.05
C LEU A 292 -9.37 -3.50 -19.64
N ALA A 293 -9.02 -4.49 -18.82
CA ALA A 293 -9.01 -5.88 -19.26
C ALA A 293 -10.41 -6.35 -19.69
N LEU A 294 -11.45 -5.96 -18.94
CA LEU A 294 -12.84 -6.29 -19.27
C LEU A 294 -13.34 -5.53 -20.51
N SER A 295 -12.94 -4.26 -20.68
CA SER A 295 -13.33 -3.45 -21.84
C SER A 295 -12.78 -3.97 -23.17
N SER A 296 -11.77 -4.84 -23.12
CA SER A 296 -11.17 -5.50 -24.29
C SER A 296 -12.04 -6.64 -24.85
N SER A 297 -13.21 -6.92 -24.26
CA SER A 297 -14.19 -7.92 -24.75
C SER A 297 -15.55 -7.27 -25.06
N PRO A 298 -15.66 -6.49 -26.16
CA PRO A 298 -16.81 -5.61 -26.42
C PRO A 298 -18.18 -6.27 -26.48
N PRO A 299 -18.37 -7.50 -27.04
CA PRO A 299 -19.72 -8.07 -27.11
C PRO A 299 -20.36 -8.27 -25.72
N ALA A 300 -19.53 -8.54 -24.69
CA ALA A 300 -19.98 -8.74 -23.32
C ALA A 300 -19.99 -7.45 -22.48
N TYR A 301 -19.17 -6.46 -22.83
CA TYR A 301 -18.94 -5.26 -22.02
C TYR A 301 -18.96 -3.96 -22.86
N GLN A 302 -19.86 -3.86 -23.83
CA GLN A 302 -19.92 -2.73 -24.77
C GLN A 302 -20.00 -1.37 -24.07
N HIS A 303 -20.83 -1.23 -23.03
CA HIS A 303 -20.97 0.01 -22.28
C HIS A 303 -19.68 0.44 -21.58
N LEU A 304 -18.92 -0.52 -21.07
CA LEU A 304 -17.61 -0.28 -20.46
C LEU A 304 -16.57 0.12 -21.49
N HIS A 305 -16.58 -0.55 -22.65
CA HIS A 305 -15.74 -0.20 -23.78
C HIS A 305 -15.97 1.25 -24.24
N ASP A 306 -17.23 1.65 -24.39
CA ASP A 306 -17.59 3.01 -24.77
C ASP A 306 -17.19 4.05 -23.71
N ALA A 307 -17.35 3.74 -22.42
CA ALA A 307 -16.94 4.64 -21.34
C ALA A 307 -15.41 4.86 -21.31
N VAL A 308 -14.62 3.78 -21.42
CA VAL A 308 -13.15 3.87 -21.49
C VAL A 308 -12.71 4.68 -22.71
N ARG A 309 -13.33 4.47 -23.86
CA ARG A 309 -13.03 5.23 -25.08
C ARG A 309 -13.35 6.73 -24.93
N ARG A 310 -14.49 7.08 -24.33
CA ARG A 310 -14.85 8.49 -24.02
C ARG A 310 -13.82 9.14 -23.10
N LEU A 311 -13.39 8.41 -22.07
CA LEU A 311 -12.35 8.86 -21.16
C LEU A 311 -11.03 9.15 -21.90
N GLU A 312 -10.54 8.21 -22.71
CA GLU A 312 -9.30 8.38 -23.48
C GLU A 312 -9.38 9.57 -24.44
N GLN A 313 -10.53 9.78 -25.07
CA GLN A 313 -10.78 10.93 -25.93
C GLN A 313 -10.78 12.26 -25.15
N ALA A 314 -11.41 12.29 -23.97
CA ALA A 314 -11.49 13.48 -23.13
C ALA A 314 -10.14 13.88 -22.52
N CYS A 315 -9.29 12.89 -22.19
CA CYS A 315 -8.00 13.12 -21.54
C CYS A 315 -6.96 13.85 -22.44
N GLY A 316 -7.10 13.81 -23.76
CA GLY A 316 -6.29 14.58 -24.68
C GLY A 316 -4.77 14.42 -24.46
N ARG A 317 -3.99 15.48 -24.70
CA ARG A 317 -2.52 15.49 -24.50
C ARG A 317 -2.09 15.83 -23.07
N ASP A 318 -2.95 16.51 -22.31
CA ASP A 318 -2.59 17.08 -21.01
C ASP A 318 -2.92 16.16 -19.83
N VAL A 319 -3.64 15.04 -20.06
CA VAL A 319 -3.94 14.04 -19.03
C VAL A 319 -3.38 12.68 -19.44
N ARG A 320 -2.46 12.16 -18.64
CA ARG A 320 -1.89 10.82 -18.80
C ARG A 320 -2.64 9.82 -17.93
N ILE A 321 -3.27 8.83 -18.57
CA ILE A 321 -3.87 7.71 -17.85
C ILE A 321 -2.81 6.61 -17.63
N ILE A 322 -2.70 6.12 -16.40
CA ILE A 322 -1.87 4.97 -16.05
C ILE A 322 -2.78 3.87 -15.52
N TRP A 323 -2.92 2.80 -16.30
CA TRP A 323 -3.61 1.59 -15.88
C TRP A 323 -2.69 0.74 -15.01
N SER A 324 -3.03 0.56 -13.74
CA SER A 324 -2.23 -0.21 -12.78
C SER A 324 -2.92 -1.52 -12.42
N ALA A 325 -2.16 -2.61 -12.46
CA ALA A 325 -2.58 -3.84 -11.80
C ALA A 325 -2.80 -3.55 -10.30
N GLU A 326 -3.88 -4.08 -9.74
CA GLU A 326 -4.27 -3.89 -8.34
C GLU A 326 -3.36 -4.66 -7.37
N GLN A 327 -2.40 -5.45 -7.88
CA GLN A 327 -1.46 -6.22 -7.08
C GLN A 327 -0.68 -5.30 -6.13
N GLY A 328 -0.97 -5.41 -4.84
CA GLY A 328 -0.30 -4.64 -3.79
C GLY A 328 -1.00 -3.34 -3.39
N MET A 329 -2.12 -2.98 -4.04
CA MET A 329 -3.06 -2.01 -3.49
C MET A 329 -3.83 -2.73 -2.38
N ASP A 330 -3.53 -2.44 -1.11
CA ASP A 330 -4.47 -2.81 -0.06
C ASP A 330 -5.79 -2.08 -0.37
N LEU A 331 -6.85 -2.81 -0.73
CA LEU A 331 -8.12 -2.25 -1.22
C LEU A 331 -8.77 -1.32 -0.17
N LEU A 332 -8.36 -1.43 1.10
CA LEU A 332 -8.79 -0.53 2.17
C LEU A 332 -7.85 0.66 2.36
N CYS A 333 -6.57 0.51 2.03
CA CYS A 333 -5.48 1.40 2.44
C CYS A 333 -4.63 1.88 1.26
N GLY A 334 -5.18 1.93 0.05
CA GLY A 334 -4.60 2.52 -1.16
C GLY A 334 -3.08 2.55 -1.20
N GLY A 335 -2.41 1.40 -1.36
CA GLY A 335 -0.95 1.39 -1.49
C GLY A 335 -0.47 2.24 -2.67
N VAL A 336 0.82 2.56 -2.75
CA VAL A 336 1.37 3.21 -3.95
C VAL A 336 1.73 2.13 -4.97
N SER A 337 1.13 2.21 -6.18
CA SER A 337 1.47 1.31 -7.28
C SER A 337 2.95 1.42 -7.66
N ARG A 338 3.60 0.28 -7.93
CA ARG A 338 4.98 0.23 -8.44
C ARG A 338 5.16 1.01 -9.74
N VAL A 339 4.12 1.05 -10.58
CA VAL A 339 4.15 1.80 -11.84
C VAL A 339 4.28 3.30 -11.56
N PHE A 340 3.57 3.81 -10.56
CA PHE A 340 3.67 5.20 -10.15
C PHE A 340 5.00 5.51 -9.47
N VAL A 341 5.52 4.61 -8.62
CA VAL A 341 6.85 4.78 -8.02
C VAL A 341 7.92 4.92 -9.11
N ARG A 342 7.84 4.09 -10.17
CA ARG A 342 8.76 4.20 -11.30
C ARG A 342 8.61 5.56 -12.00
N TYR A 343 7.39 5.95 -12.34
CA TYR A 343 7.09 7.27 -12.92
C TYR A 343 7.64 8.42 -12.07
N ALA A 344 7.43 8.38 -10.75
CA ALA A 344 7.88 9.43 -9.84
C ALA A 344 9.42 9.53 -9.78
N ARG A 345 10.12 8.40 -9.84
CA ARG A 345 11.58 8.36 -9.91
C ARG A 345 12.12 8.89 -11.22
N GLU A 346 11.49 8.55 -12.34
CA GLU A 346 11.82 9.10 -13.66
C GLU A 346 11.65 10.63 -13.66
N LEU A 347 10.56 11.13 -13.07
CA LEU A 347 10.31 12.57 -12.96
C LEU A 347 11.37 13.27 -12.10
N LYS A 348 11.72 12.68 -10.96
CA LYS A 348 12.78 13.19 -10.07
C LYS A 348 14.16 13.19 -10.73
N ALA A 349 14.48 12.14 -11.50
CA ALA A 349 15.74 12.04 -12.24
C ALA A 349 15.86 13.08 -13.35
N ALA A 350 14.78 13.30 -14.13
CA ALA A 350 14.76 14.31 -15.19
C ALA A 350 14.97 15.74 -14.68
N GLN A 351 14.56 16.02 -13.43
CA GLN A 351 14.77 17.32 -12.80
C GLN A 351 16.20 17.56 -12.34
N ALA A 352 16.84 16.51 -11.82
CA ALA A 352 18.24 16.58 -11.43
C ALA A 352 19.14 16.90 -12.64
N THR A 353 18.78 16.41 -13.82
CA THR A 353 19.49 16.71 -15.07
C THR A 353 19.21 18.13 -15.56
N SER A 354 17.95 18.59 -15.56
CA SER A 354 17.61 19.95 -16.03
C SER A 354 18.13 21.06 -15.12
N GLY A 355 18.28 20.80 -13.82
CA GLY A 355 18.86 21.75 -12.86
C GLY A 355 20.38 21.80 -12.85
N SER A 356 21.07 20.93 -13.60
CA SER A 356 22.54 20.93 -13.74
C SER A 356 23.04 21.62 -15.01
N GLU A 357 22.14 22.00 -15.92
CA GLU A 357 22.45 22.72 -17.18
C GLU A 357 22.13 24.23 -17.10
N ALA A 358 21.66 24.70 -15.95
CA ALA A 358 21.45 26.11 -15.61
C ALA A 358 22.44 26.52 -14.51
#